data_AF-A0A7Y2ER95-F1
#
_entry.id   AF-A0A7Y2ER95-F1
#
_cell.length_a   1.000
_cell.length_b   1.000
_cell.length_c   1.000
_cell.angle_alpha   90.00
_cell.angle_beta   90.00
_cell.angle_gamma   90.00
#
_symmetry.space_group_name_H-M   'P 1'
#
loop_
_entity.id
_entity.type
_entity.pdbx_description
1 polymer ?
#
loop_
_entity_poly.entity_id
_entity_poly.type
_entity_poly.pdbx_seq_one_letter_code
_entity_poly.pdbx_strand_id
1 'polypeptide(L)'
;STPQDRQPTLNWPRQIPIDGEPPEMVELVSAYGAWLEGTDNLPKLFINAEPGSILTGAQREYCRSWPNQREVTVRGAHFVQEDSPVEIGQAVAAWLDDIA
;
A
#
# COMPACT_ATOMS: atom_id res chain seq x y z
N SER A 1 -21.54 20.26 -5.57
CA SER A 1 -21.00 19.19 -6.42
C SER A 1 -21.99 18.87 -7.52
N THR A 2 -21.50 18.41 -8.66
CA THR A 2 -22.26 17.87 -9.79
C THR A 2 -22.07 16.35 -9.88
N PRO A 3 -22.95 15.61 -10.59
CA PRO A 3 -22.71 14.19 -10.85
C PRO A 3 -21.36 13.88 -11.51
N GLN A 4 -20.87 14.80 -12.35
CA GLN A 4 -19.58 14.68 -13.04
C GLN A 4 -18.40 14.64 -12.05
N ASP A 5 -18.55 15.27 -10.87
CA ASP A 5 -17.52 15.28 -9.83
C ASP A 5 -17.24 13.87 -9.27
N ARG A 6 -18.13 12.89 -9.50
CA ARG A 6 -17.98 11.50 -9.06
C ARG A 6 -17.25 10.63 -10.09
N GLN A 7 -16.95 11.13 -11.28
CA GLN A 7 -16.24 10.36 -12.31
C GLN A 7 -14.91 9.77 -11.79
N PRO A 8 -14.09 10.49 -11.01
CA PRO A 8 -12.87 9.91 -10.42
C PRO A 8 -13.18 8.73 -9.50
N THR A 9 -14.21 8.86 -8.64
CA THR A 9 -14.61 7.78 -7.71
C THR A 9 -15.10 6.51 -8.42
N LEU A 10 -15.57 6.63 -9.66
CA LEU A 10 -15.92 5.49 -10.51
C LEU A 10 -14.71 4.94 -11.29
N ASN A 11 -13.82 5.81 -11.77
CA ASN A 11 -12.67 5.39 -12.57
C ASN A 11 -11.64 4.62 -11.72
N TRP A 12 -11.39 5.03 -10.48
CA TRP A 12 -10.44 4.34 -9.60
C TRP A 12 -10.66 2.82 -9.47
N PRO A 13 -11.86 2.32 -9.11
CA PRO A 13 -12.08 0.88 -9.03
C PRO A 13 -11.97 0.17 -10.39
N ARG A 14 -12.17 0.88 -11.53
CA ARG A 14 -12.00 0.32 -12.88
C ARG A 14 -10.53 0.20 -13.31
N GLN A 15 -9.60 0.75 -12.54
CA GLN A 15 -8.16 0.70 -12.82
C GLN A 15 -7.42 -0.29 -11.90
N ILE A 16 -8.13 -0.99 -11.01
CA ILE A 16 -7.52 -1.99 -10.13
C ILE A 16 -7.12 -3.21 -10.99
N PRO A 17 -5.85 -3.65 -10.95
CA PRO A 17 -5.39 -4.80 -11.73
C PRO A 17 -5.95 -6.10 -11.15
N ILE A 18 -7.02 -6.62 -11.75
CA ILE A 18 -7.68 -7.88 -11.34
C ILE A 18 -7.86 -8.75 -12.59
N ASP A 19 -7.56 -10.05 -12.45
CA ASP A 19 -7.71 -11.04 -13.52
C ASP A 19 -7.05 -10.65 -14.85
N GLY A 20 -5.95 -9.88 -14.78
CA GLY A 20 -5.20 -9.44 -15.95
C GLY A 20 -5.69 -8.13 -16.59
N GLU A 21 -6.65 -7.42 -15.99
CA GLU A 21 -7.20 -6.17 -16.53
C GLU A 21 -7.14 -4.99 -15.54
N PRO A 22 -6.97 -3.75 -16.02
CA PRO A 22 -6.61 -3.41 -17.41
C PRO A 22 -5.10 -3.69 -17.66
N PRO A 23 -4.71 -4.17 -18.85
CA PRO A 23 -3.34 -4.67 -19.11
C PRO A 23 -2.24 -3.65 -18.77
N GLU A 24 -2.48 -2.37 -19.05
CA GLU A 24 -1.53 -1.30 -18.76
C GLU A 24 -1.30 -1.11 -17.24
N MET A 25 -2.33 -1.32 -16.42
CA MET A 25 -2.19 -1.24 -14.96
C MET A 25 -1.55 -2.50 -14.41
N VAL A 26 -1.84 -3.66 -14.98
CA VAL A 26 -1.17 -4.91 -14.62
C VAL A 26 0.33 -4.80 -14.89
N GLU A 27 0.71 -4.38 -16.10
CA GLU A 27 2.11 -4.19 -16.49
C GLU A 27 2.81 -3.18 -15.58
N LEU A 28 2.18 -2.02 -15.35
CA LEU A 28 2.72 -0.97 -14.47
C LEU A 28 2.94 -1.48 -13.03
N VAL A 29 1.94 -2.16 -12.47
CA VAL A 29 1.99 -2.65 -11.08
C VAL A 29 2.99 -3.78 -10.90
N SER A 30 3.05 -4.71 -11.86
CA SER A 30 4.07 -5.76 -11.88
C SER A 30 5.48 -5.17 -12.00
N ALA A 31 5.67 -4.16 -12.86
CA ALA A 31 6.98 -3.55 -13.08
C ALA A 31 7.52 -2.85 -11.81
N TYR A 32 6.71 -2.01 -11.14
CA TYR A 32 7.19 -1.38 -9.92
C TYR A 32 7.30 -2.36 -8.75
N GLY A 33 6.46 -3.42 -8.72
CA GLY A 33 6.56 -4.48 -7.71
C GLY A 33 7.91 -5.21 -7.78
N ALA A 34 8.31 -5.62 -8.98
CA ALA A 34 9.62 -6.23 -9.22
C ALA A 34 10.78 -5.28 -8.88
N TRP A 35 10.62 -3.98 -9.17
CA TRP A 35 11.62 -2.97 -8.80
C TRP A 35 11.74 -2.81 -7.26
N LEU A 36 10.63 -2.79 -6.53
CA LEU A 36 10.62 -2.70 -5.06
C LEU A 36 11.26 -3.93 -4.42
N GLU A 37 10.99 -5.11 -4.96
CA GLU A 37 11.58 -6.39 -4.54
C GLU A 37 13.10 -6.44 -4.82
N GLY A 38 13.55 -5.89 -5.94
CA GLY A 38 14.97 -5.87 -6.33
C GLY A 38 15.80 -4.70 -5.77
N THR A 39 15.21 -3.78 -5.00
CA THR A 39 15.92 -2.59 -4.49
C THR A 39 16.28 -2.71 -3.02
N ASP A 40 17.49 -3.21 -2.76
CA ASP A 40 18.00 -3.49 -1.41
C ASP A 40 18.20 -2.24 -0.54
N ASN A 41 18.70 -1.15 -1.12
CA ASN A 41 19.12 0.01 -0.34
C ASN A 41 18.03 1.04 -0.10
N LEU A 42 16.84 0.88 -0.69
CA LEU A 42 15.72 1.79 -0.48
C LEU A 42 15.05 1.47 0.87
N PRO A 43 15.07 2.37 1.87
CA PRO A 43 14.36 2.14 3.11
C PRO A 43 12.85 2.16 2.88
N LYS A 44 12.11 1.25 3.51
CA LYS A 44 10.65 1.11 3.38
C LYS A 44 10.01 1.01 4.77
N LEU A 45 8.87 1.66 4.96
CA LEU A 45 7.98 1.43 6.11
C LEU A 45 6.68 0.80 5.60
N PHE A 46 6.43 -0.45 5.98
CA PHE A 46 5.18 -1.13 5.71
C PHE A 46 4.25 -1.04 6.92
N ILE A 47 3.15 -0.30 6.75
CA ILE A 47 2.06 -0.23 7.74
C ILE A 47 1.03 -1.28 7.37
N ASN A 48 1.14 -2.45 8.00
CA ASN A 48 0.15 -3.52 7.90
C ASN A 48 -1.09 -3.17 8.75
N ALA A 49 -2.26 -3.67 8.35
CA ALA A 49 -3.52 -3.46 9.05
C ALA A 49 -4.22 -4.78 9.37
N GLU A 50 -4.85 -4.86 10.55
CA GLU A 50 -5.65 -6.00 11.00
C GLU A 50 -7.06 -5.50 11.42
N PRO A 51 -8.16 -6.06 10.87
CA PRO A 51 -8.20 -7.19 9.92
C PRO A 51 -7.75 -6.85 8.49
N GLY A 52 -7.55 -5.56 8.18
CA GLY A 52 -7.20 -5.12 6.83
C GLY A 52 -8.36 -5.24 5.84
N SER A 53 -8.08 -4.98 4.56
CA SER A 53 -9.07 -5.09 3.48
C SER A 53 -8.40 -5.58 2.20
N ILE A 54 -7.80 -4.67 1.43
CA ILE A 54 -7.22 -5.00 0.12
C ILE A 54 -5.89 -5.73 0.27
N LEU A 55 -4.98 -5.27 1.14
CA LEU A 55 -3.64 -5.86 1.27
C LEU A 55 -3.61 -6.96 2.35
N THR A 56 -4.17 -8.11 2.03
CA THR A 56 -4.22 -9.31 2.92
C THR A 56 -3.86 -10.58 2.15
N GLY A 57 -3.51 -11.67 2.83
CA GLY A 57 -3.18 -12.94 2.15
C GLY A 57 -1.91 -12.84 1.28
N ALA A 58 -1.94 -13.43 0.08
CA ALA A 58 -0.74 -13.62 -0.75
C ALA A 58 -0.02 -12.31 -1.12
N GLN A 59 -0.76 -11.26 -1.47
CA GLN A 59 -0.20 -9.92 -1.75
C GLN A 59 0.48 -9.28 -0.53
N ARG A 60 -0.02 -9.54 0.70
CA ARG A 60 0.65 -9.08 1.92
C ARG A 60 1.97 -9.82 2.11
N GLU A 61 1.98 -11.13 1.91
CA GLU A 61 3.21 -11.92 2.02
C GLU A 61 4.21 -11.54 0.91
N TYR A 62 3.75 -11.15 -0.27
CA TYR A 62 4.60 -10.57 -1.31
C TYR A 62 5.21 -9.22 -0.88
N CYS A 63 4.42 -8.29 -0.34
CA CYS A 63 4.96 -7.02 0.17
C CYS A 63 6.01 -7.22 1.28
N ARG A 64 5.88 -8.26 2.09
CA ARG A 64 6.83 -8.65 3.15
C ARG A 64 8.15 -9.23 2.63
N SER A 65 8.21 -9.67 1.37
CA SER A 65 9.47 -10.15 0.78
C SER A 65 10.41 -9.01 0.43
N TRP A 66 9.93 -7.77 0.37
CA TRP A 66 10.72 -6.64 -0.07
C TRP A 66 11.84 -6.29 0.93
N PRO A 67 13.08 -6.05 0.46
CA PRO A 67 14.24 -5.83 1.32
C PRO A 67 14.17 -4.47 2.04
N ASN A 68 14.96 -4.30 3.10
CA ASN A 68 15.10 -3.04 3.84
C ASN A 68 13.73 -2.40 4.21
N GLN A 69 12.86 -3.24 4.75
CA GLN A 69 11.50 -2.87 5.14
C GLN A 69 11.33 -3.05 6.66
N ARG A 70 10.86 -1.98 7.31
CA ARG A 70 10.34 -2.03 8.69
C ARG A 70 8.83 -2.24 8.60
N GLU A 71 8.30 -3.20 9.36
CA GLU A 71 6.86 -3.44 9.44
C GLU A 71 6.30 -3.00 10.79
N VAL A 72 5.13 -2.37 10.78
CA VAL A 72 4.26 -2.18 11.96
C VAL A 72 2.85 -2.67 11.62
N THR A 73 2.12 -3.18 12.60
CA THR A 73 0.70 -3.55 12.42
C THR A 73 -0.19 -2.67 13.27
N VAL A 74 -1.24 -2.11 12.65
CA VAL A 74 -2.23 -1.25 13.31
C VAL A 74 -3.65 -1.81 13.15
N ARG A 75 -4.60 -1.32 13.96
CA ARG A 75 -6.01 -1.69 13.82
C ARG A 75 -6.60 -0.94 12.63
N GLY A 76 -7.37 -1.62 11.79
CA GLY A 76 -8.18 -0.95 10.77
C GLY A 76 -8.51 -1.81 9.57
N ALA A 77 -9.40 -1.30 8.72
CA ALA A 77 -9.77 -1.94 7.46
C ALA A 77 -9.00 -1.34 6.26
N HIS A 78 -9.62 -0.48 5.45
CA HIS A 78 -8.97 0.16 4.30
C HIS A 78 -8.50 1.59 4.61
N PHE A 79 -9.35 2.41 5.23
CA PHE A 79 -9.03 3.78 5.65
C PHE A 79 -8.38 3.80 7.04
N VAL A 80 -7.23 3.13 7.16
CA VAL A 80 -6.53 2.86 8.43
C VAL A 80 -6.11 4.13 9.19
N GLN A 81 -6.00 5.26 8.48
CA GLN A 81 -5.74 6.57 9.07
C GLN A 81 -6.88 7.03 9.97
N GLU A 82 -8.12 6.60 9.71
CA GLU A 82 -9.28 6.95 10.52
C GLU A 82 -9.43 6.06 11.76
N ASP A 83 -8.75 4.90 11.77
CA ASP A 83 -8.80 3.92 12.86
C ASP A 83 -7.59 4.02 13.82
N SER A 84 -6.39 4.24 13.28
CA SER A 84 -5.12 4.28 14.02
C SER A 84 -4.20 5.44 13.59
N PRO A 85 -4.68 6.70 13.59
CA PRO A 85 -3.89 7.85 13.13
C PRO A 85 -2.64 8.10 13.99
N VAL A 86 -2.75 7.88 15.30
CA VAL A 86 -1.67 8.18 16.26
C VAL A 86 -0.54 7.17 16.11
N GLU A 87 -0.86 5.88 16.05
CA GLU A 87 0.12 4.80 15.89
C GLU A 87 0.84 4.91 14.54
N ILE A 88 0.10 5.23 13.47
CA ILE A 88 0.69 5.49 12.15
C ILE A 88 1.66 6.67 12.21
N GLY A 89 1.24 7.80 12.79
CA GLY A 89 2.08 9.00 12.89
C GLY A 89 3.38 8.75 13.67
N GLN A 90 3.29 8.02 14.79
CA GLN A 90 4.45 7.65 15.59
C GLN A 90 5.39 6.70 14.84
N ALA A 91 4.85 5.72 14.11
CA ALA A 91 5.66 4.81 13.30
C ALA A 91 6.41 5.54 12.19
N VAL A 92 5.75 6.48 11.51
CA VAL A 92 6.38 7.31 10.48
C VAL A 92 7.48 8.19 11.07
N ALA A 93 7.23 8.88 12.18
CA ALA A 93 8.22 9.73 12.83
C ALA A 93 9.46 8.94 13.25
N ALA A 94 9.27 7.81 13.94
CA ALA A 94 10.38 6.95 14.36
C ALA A 94 11.16 6.37 13.18
N TRP A 95 10.47 6.02 12.08
CA TRP A 95 11.14 5.53 10.88
C TRP A 95 11.95 6.63 10.18
N LEU A 96 11.46 7.87 10.16
CA LEU A 96 12.22 9.01 9.61
C LEU A 96 13.49 9.29 10.42
N ASP A 97 13.44 9.16 11.74
CA ASP A 97 14.63 9.30 12.60
C ASP A 97 15.68 8.20 12.36
N ASP A 98 15.25 6.97 12.01
CA ASP A 98 16.14 5.83 11.75
C ASP A 98 16.86 5.92 10.40
N ILE A 99 16.27 6.58 9.41
CA ILE A 99 16.80 6.66 8.03
C ILE A 99 17.49 8.00 7.72
N ALA A 100 17.42 8.96 8.64
CA ALA A 100 18.12 10.24 8.56
C ALA A 100 19.62 10.08 8.86
#